data_AF-A0A9P1CQR7-F1
#
_entry.id   AF-A0A9P1CQR7-F1
#
_cell.length_a   1.000
_cell.length_b   1.000
_cell.length_c   1.000
_cell.angle_alpha   90.00
_cell.angle_beta   90.00
_cell.angle_gamma   90.00
#
_symmetry.space_group_name_H-M   'P 1'
#
loop_
_entity.id
_entity.type
_entity.pdbx_description
1 polymer ?
#
loop_
_entity_poly.entity_id
_entity_poly.type
_entity_poly.pdbx_seq_one_letter_code
_entity_poly.pdbx_strand_id
1 'polypeptide(L)'
;MVYIYRFQEVLKSYQLAEESALAHARLVAADLLLPTVGAVDAVQASLAGGVLRDLSDYGTVLRILRPHFASRKILEEVELAAPPNASGISPGSVLLKRIGDEVKLLTDRDDCEEVPGRRGCIQTLSARTDDWYRDGFGIDKAWTYVPPEQFWSGPLFIRVDKDLTVCPQLCWKPAFMFVKRATITGGPKAVISGIATSDQPATGSTLNTVLVRVVVSAEIFQEVVDTAVSLSLGEAIVATANGDVVAAKDMSSAVLIDEETGNLQVNKVWEAKNRWAGAASEEMVSRGQGVYAESGAYSVSVRRLDGPNDDALDLGSTLRLVLGTPIFAFMVPGLDSGDLPHPNPQDPTLFTLTWPACGVSAAPIAVLVAGVVWAFLRRRKKKQATRAIASVTSAMVKRGIKCTDPTRVRGCVIMDL
;
A
#
# COMPACT_ATOMS: atom_id res chain seq x y z
N MET A 1 -29.02 35.94 13.43
CA MET A 1 -29.57 34.74 12.75
C MET A 1 -28.70 34.31 11.55
N VAL A 2 -28.28 35.24 10.66
CA VAL A 2 -27.45 34.94 9.46
C VAL A 2 -26.13 34.19 9.78
N TYR A 3 -25.45 34.53 10.88
CA TYR A 3 -24.21 33.85 11.30
C TYR A 3 -24.39 32.36 11.64
N ILE A 4 -25.53 31.99 12.24
CA ILE A 4 -25.80 30.59 12.63
C ILE A 4 -26.00 29.72 11.38
N TYR A 5 -26.74 30.23 10.39
CA TYR A 5 -26.95 29.51 9.12
C TYR A 5 -25.65 29.34 8.33
N ARG A 6 -24.84 30.40 8.22
CA ARG A 6 -23.54 30.31 7.53
C ARG A 6 -22.61 29.31 8.20
N PHE A 7 -22.55 29.32 9.53
CA PHE A 7 -21.73 28.35 10.26
C PHE A 7 -22.20 26.91 10.01
N GLN A 8 -23.52 26.67 10.01
CA GLN A 8 -24.07 25.34 9.68
C GLN A 8 -23.77 24.90 8.24
N GLU A 9 -23.78 25.80 7.27
CA GLU A 9 -23.42 25.48 5.87
C GLU A 9 -21.93 25.16 5.71
N VAL A 10 -21.06 25.93 6.38
CA VAL A 10 -19.61 25.63 6.46
C VAL A 10 -19.40 24.25 7.10
N LEU A 11 -20.13 23.94 8.18
CA LEU A 11 -20.09 22.63 8.82
C LEU A 11 -20.49 21.49 7.86
N LYS A 12 -21.58 21.67 7.11
CA LYS A 12 -22.00 20.66 6.12
C LYS A 12 -20.99 20.50 4.99
N SER A 13 -20.38 21.60 4.56
CA SER A 13 -19.42 21.60 3.44
C SER A 13 -18.13 20.86 3.79
N TYR A 14 -17.57 21.06 4.99
CA TYR A 14 -16.39 20.31 5.40
C TYR A 14 -16.69 18.81 5.57
N GLN A 15 -17.85 18.45 6.14
CA GLN A 15 -18.24 17.04 6.30
C GLN A 15 -18.36 16.34 4.94
N LEU A 16 -19.00 17.01 3.97
CA LEU A 16 -19.11 16.49 2.60
C LEU A 16 -17.73 16.32 1.93
N ALA A 17 -16.82 17.25 2.15
CA ALA A 17 -15.46 17.18 1.63
C ALA A 17 -14.68 16.01 2.25
N GLU A 18 -14.80 15.79 3.57
CA GLU A 18 -14.19 14.65 4.26
C GLU A 18 -14.77 13.30 3.80
N GLU A 19 -16.09 13.20 3.65
CA GLU A 19 -16.75 11.99 3.15
C GLU A 19 -16.32 11.68 1.70
N SER A 20 -16.23 12.71 0.86
CA SER A 20 -15.71 12.57 -0.51
C SER A 20 -14.25 12.13 -0.52
N ALA A 21 -13.40 12.74 0.32
CA ALA A 21 -12.00 12.38 0.47
C ALA A 21 -11.84 10.92 0.89
N LEU A 22 -12.62 10.47 1.89
CA LEU A 22 -12.62 9.09 2.35
C LEU A 22 -13.06 8.12 1.25
N ALA A 23 -14.17 8.39 0.56
CA ALA A 23 -14.68 7.52 -0.50
C ALA A 23 -13.66 7.32 -1.62
N HIS A 24 -13.01 8.41 -2.06
CA HIS A 24 -11.97 8.34 -3.09
C HIS A 24 -10.70 7.67 -2.57
N ALA A 25 -10.27 7.95 -1.34
CA ALA A 25 -9.13 7.29 -0.71
C ALA A 25 -9.32 5.77 -0.64
N ARG A 26 -10.52 5.29 -0.30
CA ARG A 26 -10.88 3.86 -0.29
C ARG A 26 -10.79 3.24 -1.69
N LEU A 27 -11.32 3.93 -2.70
CA LEU A 27 -11.27 3.47 -4.09
C LEU A 27 -9.82 3.39 -4.61
N VAL A 28 -9.01 4.42 -4.32
CA VAL A 28 -7.60 4.45 -4.69
C VAL A 28 -6.82 3.36 -3.96
N ALA A 29 -7.02 3.19 -2.65
CA ALA A 29 -6.38 2.11 -1.89
C ALA A 29 -6.74 0.74 -2.47
N ALA A 30 -8.00 0.51 -2.85
CA ALA A 30 -8.42 -0.73 -3.45
C ALA A 30 -7.75 -0.99 -4.81
N ASP A 31 -7.73 -0.01 -5.74
CA ASP A 31 -7.06 -0.16 -7.04
C ASP A 31 -5.58 -0.50 -6.88
N LEU A 32 -4.94 0.19 -5.94
CA LEU A 32 -3.53 0.04 -5.65
C LEU A 32 -3.20 -1.35 -5.06
N LEU A 33 -4.11 -1.94 -4.30
CA LEU A 33 -3.93 -3.25 -3.66
C LEU A 33 -4.46 -4.43 -4.50
N LEU A 34 -5.16 -4.19 -5.61
CA LEU A 34 -5.62 -5.25 -6.53
C LEU A 34 -4.53 -6.27 -6.92
N PRO A 35 -3.27 -5.87 -7.23
CA PRO A 35 -2.22 -6.82 -7.58
C PRO A 35 -1.84 -7.75 -6.43
N THR A 36 -1.92 -7.26 -5.20
CA THR A 36 -1.67 -8.04 -3.97
C THR A 36 -2.72 -9.13 -3.85
N VAL A 37 -4.00 -8.77 -3.96
CA VAL A 37 -5.13 -9.71 -3.91
C VAL A 37 -5.02 -10.71 -5.05
N GLY A 38 -4.80 -10.22 -6.26
CA GLY A 38 -4.66 -11.07 -7.44
C GLY A 38 -3.54 -12.09 -7.31
N ALA A 39 -2.39 -11.73 -6.70
CA ALA A 39 -1.29 -12.67 -6.50
C ALA A 39 -1.67 -13.79 -5.52
N VAL A 40 -2.33 -13.43 -4.42
CA VAL A 40 -2.81 -14.41 -3.43
C VAL A 40 -3.89 -15.30 -4.01
N ASP A 41 -4.87 -14.73 -4.71
CA ASP A 41 -5.97 -15.49 -5.31
C ASP A 41 -5.48 -16.39 -6.44
N ALA A 42 -4.45 -15.98 -7.18
CA ALA A 42 -3.81 -16.84 -8.18
C ALA A 42 -3.13 -18.05 -7.51
N VAL A 43 -2.46 -17.87 -6.38
CA VAL A 43 -1.88 -18.98 -5.59
C VAL A 43 -2.99 -19.86 -5.02
N GLN A 44 -4.01 -19.28 -4.39
CA GLN A 44 -5.15 -20.02 -3.85
C GLN A 44 -5.86 -20.83 -4.94
N ALA A 45 -6.15 -20.23 -6.10
CA ALA A 45 -6.78 -20.92 -7.22
C ALA A 45 -5.88 -22.04 -7.78
N SER A 46 -4.56 -21.85 -7.77
CA SER A 46 -3.62 -22.88 -8.24
C SER A 46 -3.50 -24.07 -7.28
N LEU A 47 -3.47 -23.81 -5.97
CA LEU A 47 -3.52 -24.85 -4.94
C LEU A 47 -4.87 -25.56 -4.96
N ALA A 48 -5.95 -24.79 -5.10
CA ALA A 48 -7.29 -25.34 -5.11
C ALA A 48 -7.63 -26.10 -6.40
N GLY A 49 -7.06 -25.69 -7.53
CA GLY A 49 -7.19 -26.38 -8.81
C GLY A 49 -6.24 -27.58 -8.97
N GLY A 50 -5.36 -27.82 -8.00
CA GLY A 50 -4.34 -28.87 -8.06
C GLY A 50 -3.24 -28.63 -9.11
N VAL A 51 -3.11 -27.40 -9.60
CA VAL A 51 -2.03 -26.94 -10.49
C VAL A 51 -0.73 -26.82 -9.70
N LEU A 52 -0.79 -26.21 -8.52
CA LEU A 52 0.30 -26.18 -7.55
C LEU A 52 -0.01 -27.23 -6.48
N ARG A 53 0.72 -28.34 -6.47
CA ARG A 53 0.51 -29.44 -5.50
C ARG A 53 1.49 -29.39 -4.34
N ASP A 54 2.69 -28.87 -4.60
CA ASP A 54 3.77 -28.74 -3.66
C ASP A 54 4.50 -27.42 -3.91
N LEU A 55 5.00 -26.80 -2.85
CA LEU A 55 5.81 -25.59 -2.93
C LEU A 55 7.16 -25.83 -3.63
N SER A 56 7.59 -27.09 -3.68
CA SER A 56 8.76 -27.54 -4.44
C SER A 56 8.58 -27.46 -5.97
N ASP A 57 7.35 -27.27 -6.50
CA ASP A 57 7.15 -26.96 -7.92
C ASP A 57 7.46 -25.48 -8.23
N TYR A 58 8.75 -25.15 -8.12
CA TYR A 58 9.30 -23.82 -8.33
C TYR A 58 8.96 -23.23 -9.70
N GLY A 59 8.88 -24.08 -10.73
CA GLY A 59 8.50 -23.68 -12.09
C GLY A 59 7.06 -23.16 -12.14
N THR A 60 6.13 -23.87 -11.50
CA THR A 60 4.72 -23.46 -11.41
C THR A 60 4.56 -22.22 -10.54
N VAL A 61 5.20 -22.14 -9.36
CA VAL A 61 5.16 -20.94 -8.50
C VAL A 61 5.62 -19.71 -9.30
N LEU A 62 6.74 -19.80 -10.00
CA LEU A 62 7.29 -18.72 -10.82
C LEU A 62 6.34 -18.32 -11.96
N ARG A 63 5.72 -19.30 -12.63
CA ARG A 63 4.76 -19.07 -13.71
C ARG A 63 3.50 -18.34 -13.23
N ILE A 64 2.99 -18.69 -12.05
CA ILE A 64 1.79 -18.06 -11.47
C ILE A 64 2.09 -16.61 -11.05
N LEU A 65 3.20 -16.38 -10.37
CA LEU A 65 3.45 -15.09 -9.70
C LEU A 65 4.16 -14.05 -10.56
N ARG A 66 5.00 -14.46 -11.52
CA ARG A 66 5.76 -13.52 -12.37
C ARG A 66 4.87 -12.48 -13.09
N PRO A 67 3.67 -12.81 -13.62
CA PRO A 67 2.76 -11.82 -14.19
C PRO A 67 2.36 -10.71 -13.22
N HIS A 68 2.19 -11.02 -11.93
CA HIS A 68 1.82 -10.02 -10.91
C HIS A 68 2.98 -9.06 -10.61
N PHE A 69 4.22 -9.55 -10.59
CA PHE A 69 5.40 -8.69 -10.50
C PHE A 69 5.60 -7.85 -11.77
N ALA A 70 5.19 -8.33 -12.95
CA ALA A 70 5.28 -7.58 -14.19
C ALA A 70 4.23 -6.47 -14.28
N SER A 71 3.05 -6.67 -13.70
CA SER A 71 1.93 -5.72 -13.80
C SER A 71 2.19 -4.43 -13.03
N ARG A 72 2.69 -4.52 -11.79
CA ARG A 72 2.95 -3.34 -10.93
C ARG A 72 4.27 -3.49 -10.18
N LYS A 73 5.05 -2.40 -10.16
CA LYS A 73 6.35 -2.34 -9.47
C LYS A 73 6.24 -2.30 -7.94
N ILE A 74 5.04 -2.05 -7.42
CA ILE A 74 4.74 -1.98 -5.98
C ILE A 74 4.91 -3.32 -5.26
N LEU A 75 4.81 -4.43 -6.00
CA LEU A 75 4.93 -5.78 -5.47
C LEU A 75 6.41 -6.09 -5.29
N GLU A 76 6.82 -6.28 -4.03
CA GLU A 76 8.21 -6.41 -3.63
C GLU A 76 8.58 -7.85 -3.32
N GLU A 77 7.74 -8.52 -2.54
CA GLU A 77 7.96 -9.90 -2.11
C GLU A 77 6.65 -10.68 -2.10
N VAL A 78 6.70 -11.95 -2.50
CA VAL A 78 5.63 -12.92 -2.27
C VAL A 78 6.27 -14.17 -1.68
N GLU A 79 5.91 -14.51 -0.45
CA GLU A 79 6.45 -15.65 0.27
C GLU A 79 5.36 -16.68 0.55
N LEU A 80 5.62 -17.94 0.20
CA LEU A 80 4.76 -19.08 0.46
C LEU A 80 5.42 -19.93 1.54
N ALA A 81 4.74 -20.15 2.65
CA ALA A 81 5.26 -20.95 3.75
C ALA A 81 4.29 -22.07 4.12
N ALA A 82 4.82 -23.28 4.20
CA ALA A 82 4.07 -24.44 4.68
C ALA A 82 4.15 -24.53 6.22
N PRO A 83 3.16 -25.14 6.87
CA PRO A 83 3.12 -25.30 8.31
C PRO A 83 4.27 -26.17 8.83
N PRO A 84 4.59 -26.08 10.13
CA PRO A 84 5.49 -27.05 10.75
C PRO A 84 4.91 -28.47 10.66
N ASN A 85 5.77 -29.47 10.51
CA ASN A 85 5.38 -30.88 10.54
C ASN A 85 5.03 -31.34 11.97
N ALA A 86 4.64 -32.60 12.14
CA ALA A 86 4.29 -33.17 13.45
C ALA A 86 5.43 -33.10 14.49
N SER A 87 6.67 -32.98 14.05
CA SER A 87 7.85 -32.79 14.91
C SER A 87 8.18 -31.33 15.18
N GLY A 88 7.33 -30.39 14.75
CA GLY A 88 7.54 -28.95 14.87
C GLY A 88 8.54 -28.36 13.87
N ILE A 89 9.08 -29.17 12.95
CA ILE A 89 10.08 -28.74 11.98
C ILE A 89 9.36 -28.13 10.78
N SER A 90 9.63 -26.85 10.48
CA SER A 90 9.13 -26.19 9.28
C SER A 90 9.87 -26.72 8.04
N PRO A 91 9.14 -27.03 6.95
CA PRO A 91 9.73 -27.53 5.71
C PRO A 91 10.39 -26.43 4.87
N GLY A 92 10.47 -25.19 5.35
CA GLY A 92 10.98 -24.03 4.62
C GLY A 92 9.89 -23.28 3.84
N SER A 93 10.28 -22.16 3.25
CA SER A 93 9.42 -21.25 2.47
C SER A 93 10.01 -20.96 1.09
N VAL A 94 9.14 -20.48 0.20
CA VAL A 94 9.50 -20.06 -1.15
C VAL A 94 9.19 -18.59 -1.30
N LEU A 95 10.22 -17.79 -1.54
CA LEU A 95 10.16 -16.35 -1.67
C LEU A 95 10.43 -15.92 -3.11
N LEU A 96 9.46 -15.27 -3.73
CA LEU A 96 9.70 -14.48 -4.93
C LEU A 96 9.94 -13.03 -4.53
N LYS A 97 11.04 -12.46 -5.02
CA LYS A 97 11.46 -11.11 -4.67
C LYS A 97 11.90 -10.32 -5.88
N ARG A 98 11.53 -9.04 -5.92
CA ARG A 98 12.05 -8.08 -6.88
C ARG A 98 13.45 -7.63 -6.47
N ILE A 99 14.40 -7.75 -7.39
CA ILE A 99 15.78 -7.25 -7.25
C ILE A 99 16.10 -6.45 -8.52
N GLY A 100 16.16 -5.14 -8.39
CA GLY A 100 16.18 -4.23 -9.54
C GLY A 100 14.93 -4.40 -10.43
N ASP A 101 15.14 -4.69 -11.71
CA ASP A 101 14.06 -4.99 -12.66
C ASP A 101 13.80 -6.50 -12.82
N GLU A 102 14.53 -7.36 -12.11
CA GLU A 102 14.38 -8.81 -12.16
C GLU A 102 13.55 -9.35 -10.98
N VAL A 103 12.95 -10.52 -11.18
CA VAL A 103 12.24 -11.28 -10.13
C VAL A 103 13.01 -12.57 -9.90
N LYS A 104 13.57 -12.74 -8.70
CA LYS A 104 14.27 -13.95 -8.29
C LYS A 104 13.36 -14.80 -7.41
N LEU A 105 13.51 -16.12 -7.54
CA LEU A 105 12.92 -17.09 -6.62
C LEU A 105 14.02 -17.59 -5.70
N LEU A 106 13.78 -17.48 -4.40
CA LEU A 106 14.66 -17.88 -3.30
C LEU A 106 13.92 -18.89 -2.42
N THR A 107 14.64 -19.83 -1.82
CA THR A 107 14.05 -20.88 -0.97
C THR A 107 15.08 -21.37 0.04
N ASP A 108 14.63 -21.63 1.27
CA ASP A 108 15.43 -22.26 2.33
C ASP A 108 15.03 -23.72 2.57
N ARG A 109 14.35 -24.32 1.59
CA ARG A 109 13.98 -25.74 1.56
C ARG A 109 15.18 -26.62 1.20
N ASP A 110 15.15 -27.88 1.61
CA ASP A 110 16.24 -28.85 1.39
C ASP A 110 16.46 -29.18 -0.10
N ASP A 111 15.45 -28.97 -0.94
CA ASP A 111 15.47 -29.19 -2.40
C ASP A 111 15.75 -27.91 -3.21
N CYS A 112 16.37 -26.90 -2.59
CA CYS A 112 16.64 -25.61 -3.21
C CYS A 112 17.47 -25.67 -4.51
N GLU A 113 18.19 -26.77 -4.74
CA GLU A 113 18.94 -27.02 -5.98
C GLU A 113 18.03 -27.21 -7.20
N GLU A 114 16.75 -27.56 -7.00
CA GLU A 114 15.76 -27.72 -8.06
C GLU A 114 15.22 -26.39 -8.60
N VAL A 115 15.53 -25.27 -7.94
CA VAL A 115 15.13 -23.94 -8.42
C VAL A 115 15.70 -23.70 -9.83
N PRO A 116 14.88 -23.26 -10.81
CA PRO A 116 15.34 -22.99 -12.16
C PRO A 116 16.60 -22.11 -12.20
N GLY A 117 17.67 -22.65 -12.79
CA GLY A 117 18.97 -21.97 -12.86
C GLY A 117 19.91 -22.21 -11.67
N ARG A 118 19.53 -23.04 -10.68
CA ARG A 118 20.35 -23.46 -9.53
C ARG A 118 20.91 -22.31 -8.69
N ARG A 119 20.15 -21.22 -8.58
CA ARG A 119 20.53 -19.99 -7.86
C ARG A 119 19.53 -19.57 -6.80
N GLY A 120 18.67 -20.50 -6.35
CA GLY A 120 17.60 -20.21 -5.40
C GLY A 120 17.92 -20.48 -3.94
N CYS A 121 18.96 -21.26 -3.64
CA CYS A 121 19.32 -21.63 -2.28
C CYS A 121 19.74 -20.43 -1.44
N ILE A 122 19.11 -20.25 -0.29
CA ILE A 122 19.51 -19.31 0.75
C ILE A 122 19.54 -20.00 2.10
N GLN A 123 20.43 -19.57 2.99
CA GLN A 123 20.70 -20.27 4.26
C GLN A 123 19.49 -20.29 5.21
N THR A 124 18.70 -19.22 5.27
CA THR A 124 17.46 -19.17 6.07
C THR A 124 16.56 -18.04 5.57
N LEU A 125 15.28 -18.32 5.36
CA LEU A 125 14.25 -17.30 5.21
C LEU A 125 13.62 -16.97 6.58
N SER A 126 13.25 -15.71 6.79
CA SER A 126 12.81 -15.23 8.11
C SER A 126 11.41 -15.68 8.49
N ALA A 127 10.65 -16.32 7.58
CA ALA A 127 9.26 -16.72 7.82
C ALA A 127 9.05 -17.33 9.21
N ARG A 128 9.89 -18.28 9.63
CA ARG A 128 9.73 -19.03 10.88
C ARG A 128 9.83 -18.16 12.14
N THR A 129 10.65 -17.12 12.08
CA THR A 129 10.90 -16.22 13.21
C THR A 129 9.98 -15.01 13.21
N ASP A 130 9.32 -14.75 12.09
CA ASP A 130 8.49 -13.56 11.92
C ASP A 130 7.08 -13.79 12.49
N ASP A 131 6.52 -12.74 13.08
CA ASP A 131 5.21 -12.81 13.74
C ASP A 131 4.07 -13.19 12.79
N TRP A 132 4.14 -12.80 11.52
CA TRP A 132 3.10 -13.13 10.55
C TRP A 132 2.91 -14.64 10.35
N TYR A 133 3.98 -15.43 10.45
CA TYR A 133 3.92 -16.88 10.32
C TYR A 133 3.33 -17.50 11.58
N ARG A 134 3.75 -17.00 12.75
CA ARG A 134 3.22 -17.43 14.06
C ARG A 134 1.73 -17.09 14.19
N ASP A 135 1.34 -15.88 13.80
CA ASP A 135 -0.05 -15.42 13.79
C ASP A 135 -0.91 -16.20 12.80
N GLY A 136 -0.40 -16.45 11.59
CA GLY A 136 -1.12 -17.16 10.54
C GLY A 136 -1.34 -18.66 10.82
N PHE A 137 -0.43 -19.30 11.57
CA PHE A 137 -0.57 -20.70 11.99
C PHE A 137 -1.01 -20.88 13.45
N GLY A 138 -1.09 -19.82 14.25
CA GLY A 138 -1.43 -19.89 15.68
C GLY A 138 -0.31 -20.50 16.54
N ILE A 139 0.94 -20.35 16.12
CA ILE A 139 2.11 -20.89 16.84
C ILE A 139 2.35 -20.04 18.09
N ASP A 140 2.54 -20.70 19.23
CA ASP A 140 2.71 -20.09 20.55
C ASP A 140 1.56 -19.17 20.99
N LYS A 141 0.36 -19.37 20.42
CA LYS A 141 -0.86 -18.66 20.82
C LYS A 141 -1.66 -19.49 21.81
N ALA A 142 -2.53 -18.83 22.58
CA ALA A 142 -3.47 -19.50 23.47
C ALA A 142 -4.36 -20.48 22.71
N TRP A 143 -4.82 -21.55 23.35
CA TRP A 143 -5.68 -22.57 22.73
C TRP A 143 -7.02 -22.01 22.19
N THR A 144 -7.46 -20.84 22.67
CA THR A 144 -8.64 -20.12 22.18
C THR A 144 -8.38 -19.28 20.94
N TYR A 145 -7.13 -19.10 20.55
CA TYR A 145 -6.77 -18.30 19.38
C TYR A 145 -7.17 -19.03 18.10
N VAL A 146 -7.98 -18.36 17.29
CA VAL A 146 -8.35 -18.83 15.95
C VAL A 146 -7.53 -18.01 14.95
N PRO A 147 -6.57 -18.63 14.24
CA PRO A 147 -5.78 -17.91 13.24
C PRO A 147 -6.69 -17.33 12.15
N PRO A 148 -6.60 -16.02 11.87
CA PRO A 148 -7.44 -15.37 10.88
C PRO A 148 -7.22 -16.00 9.49
N GLU A 149 -8.28 -16.03 8.66
CA GLU A 149 -8.17 -16.51 7.27
C GLU A 149 -7.24 -15.62 6.45
N GLN A 150 -7.30 -14.32 6.70
CA GLN A 150 -6.44 -13.31 6.09
C GLN A 150 -6.26 -12.13 7.05
N PHE A 151 -5.16 -11.39 6.91
CA PHE A 151 -4.92 -10.18 7.69
C PHE A 151 -3.86 -9.30 7.03
N TRP A 152 -3.88 -8.01 7.37
CA TRP A 152 -2.79 -7.10 7.06
C TRP A 152 -1.86 -6.93 8.26
N SER A 153 -0.58 -6.76 7.99
CA SER A 153 0.43 -6.51 9.01
C SER A 153 1.46 -5.49 8.54
N GLY A 154 2.05 -4.77 9.49
CA GLY A 154 2.95 -3.66 9.29
C GLY A 154 2.53 -2.44 10.10
N PRO A 155 3.16 -1.28 9.88
CA PRO A 155 4.28 -1.04 8.96
C PRO A 155 5.53 -1.81 9.34
N LEU A 156 6.29 -2.24 8.33
CA LEU A 156 7.56 -2.94 8.50
C LEU A 156 8.60 -2.38 7.53
N PHE A 157 9.87 -2.71 7.75
CA PHE A 157 10.94 -2.35 6.84
C PHE A 157 11.46 -3.58 6.11
N ILE A 158 11.53 -3.51 4.78
CA ILE A 158 12.18 -4.55 3.97
C ILE A 158 13.47 -4.02 3.35
N ARG A 159 14.43 -4.92 3.21
CA ARG A 159 15.69 -4.62 2.55
C ARG A 159 15.52 -4.66 1.03
N VAL A 160 15.89 -3.58 0.33
CA VAL A 160 15.80 -3.45 -1.13
C VAL A 160 16.69 -4.49 -1.82
N ASP A 161 17.96 -4.57 -1.43
CA ASP A 161 18.93 -5.55 -1.96
C ASP A 161 19.53 -6.37 -0.82
N LYS A 162 19.05 -7.61 -0.65
CA LYS A 162 19.60 -8.56 0.34
C LYS A 162 20.99 -9.08 -0.07
N ASP A 163 21.32 -9.03 -1.36
CA ASP A 163 22.56 -9.56 -1.94
C ASP A 163 23.79 -8.67 -1.63
N LEU A 164 23.57 -7.41 -1.24
CA LEU A 164 24.64 -6.53 -0.82
C LEU A 164 24.98 -6.82 0.64
N THR A 165 26.20 -7.20 0.98
CA THR A 165 26.64 -7.37 2.38
C THR A 165 26.77 -6.04 3.11
N VAL A 166 27.06 -4.96 2.38
CA VAL A 166 27.15 -3.59 2.90
C VAL A 166 26.21 -2.71 2.10
N CYS A 167 25.36 -1.95 2.78
CA CYS A 167 24.49 -0.98 2.14
C CYS A 167 25.19 0.38 2.06
N PRO A 168 25.65 0.84 0.88
CA PRO A 168 26.31 2.14 0.76
C PRO A 168 25.33 3.32 0.94
N GLN A 169 24.02 3.06 0.90
CA GLN A 169 22.92 4.01 1.15
C GLN A 169 21.82 3.29 1.95
N LEU A 170 20.83 4.02 2.46
CA LEU A 170 19.66 3.45 3.14
C LEU A 170 19.01 2.38 2.24
N CYS A 171 19.22 1.10 2.57
CA CYS A 171 18.74 -0.03 1.79
C CYS A 171 17.46 -0.64 2.36
N TRP A 172 16.83 0.06 3.29
CA TRP A 172 15.56 -0.31 3.89
C TRP A 172 14.48 0.61 3.31
N LYS A 173 13.34 0.03 3.00
CA LYS A 173 12.15 0.77 2.58
C LYS A 173 10.94 0.36 3.42
N PRO A 174 10.05 1.30 3.72
CA PRO A 174 8.82 0.99 4.43
C PRO A 174 7.92 0.13 3.53
N ALA A 175 7.30 -0.85 4.15
CA ALA A 175 6.47 -1.83 3.48
C ALA A 175 5.26 -2.19 4.33
N PHE A 176 4.30 -2.79 3.67
CA PHE A 176 3.09 -3.30 4.27
C PHE A 176 2.81 -4.68 3.69
N MET A 177 2.30 -5.61 4.51
CA MET A 177 2.10 -6.98 4.07
C MET A 177 0.66 -7.43 4.24
N PHE A 178 0.21 -8.26 3.30
CA PHE A 178 -1.04 -8.99 3.34
C PHE A 178 -0.72 -10.48 3.46
N VAL A 179 -1.42 -11.17 4.36
CA VAL A 179 -1.26 -12.60 4.59
C VAL A 179 -2.60 -13.27 4.39
N LYS A 180 -2.62 -14.40 3.69
CA LYS A 180 -3.80 -15.25 3.53
C LYS A 180 -3.45 -16.71 3.71
N ARG A 181 -4.32 -17.44 4.39
CA ARG A 181 -4.29 -18.90 4.53
C ARG A 181 -4.89 -19.51 3.28
N ALA A 182 -4.02 -20.06 2.45
CA ALA A 182 -4.41 -20.77 1.24
C ALA A 182 -4.59 -22.28 1.50
N THR A 183 -5.54 -22.90 0.82
CA THR A 183 -5.91 -24.31 1.02
C THR A 183 -5.68 -25.13 -0.26
N ILE A 184 -5.12 -26.33 -0.11
CA ILE A 184 -4.89 -27.30 -1.19
C ILE A 184 -6.13 -28.21 -1.30
N THR A 185 -6.81 -28.21 -2.44
CA THR A 185 -8.00 -29.07 -2.64
C THR A 185 -7.60 -30.54 -2.80
N GLY A 186 -8.40 -31.44 -2.23
CA GLY A 186 -8.14 -32.89 -2.17
C GLY A 186 -7.61 -33.36 -0.82
N GLY A 187 -7.23 -32.41 0.04
CA GLY A 187 -7.04 -32.62 1.47
C GLY A 187 -8.35 -32.53 2.26
N PRO A 188 -8.48 -33.17 3.43
CA PRO A 188 -9.56 -32.84 4.35
C PRO A 188 -9.55 -31.32 4.59
N LYS A 189 -10.71 -30.65 4.45
CA LYS A 189 -10.86 -29.26 4.89
C LYS A 189 -10.30 -29.18 6.31
N ALA A 190 -9.44 -28.21 6.59
CA ALA A 190 -8.99 -27.95 7.95
C ALA A 190 -10.24 -27.70 8.81
N VAL A 191 -10.72 -28.74 9.49
CA VAL A 191 -11.76 -28.60 10.47
C VAL A 191 -11.04 -27.95 11.64
N ILE A 192 -11.30 -26.67 11.86
CA ILE A 192 -10.95 -26.02 13.12
C ILE A 192 -11.94 -26.61 14.15
N SER A 193 -11.69 -27.85 14.55
CA SER A 193 -12.48 -28.55 15.55
C SER A 193 -12.16 -27.94 16.90
N GLY A 194 -12.94 -26.94 17.29
CA GLY A 194 -13.26 -26.79 18.71
C GLY A 194 -14.08 -28.02 19.14
N ILE A 195 -13.72 -28.57 20.29
CA ILE A 195 -14.40 -29.65 21.05
C ILE A 195 -13.92 -31.08 20.73
N ALA A 196 -12.78 -31.43 21.31
CA ALA A 196 -12.61 -32.72 22.00
C ALA A 196 -11.93 -32.46 23.34
N THR A 197 -12.69 -32.53 24.42
CA THR A 197 -12.33 -32.14 25.79
C THR A 197 -11.45 -33.14 26.56
N SER A 198 -10.62 -33.95 25.91
CA SER A 198 -9.73 -34.87 26.66
C SER A 198 -8.35 -35.13 26.08
N ASP A 199 -8.02 -34.61 24.91
CA ASP A 199 -6.66 -34.68 24.37
C ASP A 199 -6.20 -33.25 24.13
N GLN A 200 -4.97 -32.92 24.56
CA GLN A 200 -4.34 -31.66 24.18
C GLN A 200 -4.58 -31.47 22.67
N PRO A 201 -5.11 -30.32 22.22
CA PRO A 201 -5.18 -30.07 20.79
C PRO A 201 -3.73 -30.14 20.30
N ALA A 202 -3.42 -31.14 19.48
CA ALA A 202 -2.19 -31.13 18.72
C ALA A 202 -2.22 -29.82 17.92
N THR A 203 -1.46 -28.83 18.39
CA THR A 203 -1.01 -27.70 17.60
C THR A 203 -0.58 -28.24 16.24
N GLY A 204 -1.36 -27.99 15.18
CA GLY A 204 -0.93 -28.35 13.81
C GLY A 204 -1.68 -29.46 13.08
N SER A 205 -3.01 -29.60 13.18
CA SER A 205 -3.76 -30.19 12.04
C SER A 205 -3.95 -29.15 10.93
N THR A 206 -2.82 -28.77 10.33
CA THR A 206 -2.66 -27.83 9.21
C THR A 206 -2.38 -28.58 7.89
N LEU A 207 -2.74 -29.86 7.83
CA LEU A 207 -2.62 -30.65 6.62
C LEU A 207 -3.34 -29.89 5.50
N ASN A 208 -2.60 -29.54 4.44
CA ASN A 208 -3.11 -28.86 3.24
C ASN A 208 -3.34 -27.34 3.35
N THR A 209 -2.73 -26.65 4.32
CA THR A 209 -2.72 -25.18 4.37
C THR A 209 -1.33 -24.63 4.01
N VAL A 210 -1.29 -23.52 3.30
CA VAL A 210 -0.07 -22.73 3.01
C VAL A 210 -0.37 -21.28 3.38
N LEU A 211 0.55 -20.59 4.04
CA LEU A 211 0.46 -19.13 4.18
C LEU A 211 1.06 -18.47 2.95
N VAL A 212 0.33 -17.52 2.38
CA VAL A 212 0.81 -16.65 1.31
C VAL A 212 0.94 -15.25 1.88
N ARG A 213 2.17 -14.77 2.02
CA ARG A 213 2.50 -13.40 2.40
C ARG A 213 2.85 -12.61 1.16
N VAL A 214 2.19 -11.47 0.97
CA VAL A 214 2.50 -10.52 -0.09
C VAL A 214 2.92 -9.20 0.53
N VAL A 215 4.10 -8.71 0.13
CA VAL A 215 4.66 -7.44 0.62
C VAL A 215 4.64 -6.41 -0.49
N VAL A 216 4.09 -5.24 -0.16
CA VAL A 216 4.05 -4.07 -1.03
C VAL A 216 4.83 -2.90 -0.42
N SER A 217 5.38 -2.04 -1.28
CA SER A 217 5.96 -0.76 -0.83
C SER A 217 4.90 0.11 -0.17
N ALA A 218 5.15 0.62 1.03
CA ALA A 218 4.23 1.50 1.74
C ALA A 218 4.05 2.86 1.05
N GLU A 219 5.00 3.26 0.19
CA GLU A 219 4.93 4.46 -0.65
C GLU A 219 3.65 4.49 -1.50
N ILE A 220 3.07 3.32 -1.78
CA ILE A 220 1.80 3.22 -2.49
C ILE A 220 0.67 4.00 -1.81
N PHE A 221 0.67 4.08 -0.49
CA PHE A 221 -0.35 4.79 0.27
C PHE A 221 -0.16 6.31 0.24
N GLN A 222 0.95 6.83 -0.31
CA GLN A 222 1.09 8.27 -0.54
C GLN A 222 0.06 8.79 -1.55
N GLU A 223 -0.29 7.99 -2.57
CA GLU A 223 -1.33 8.37 -3.54
C GLU A 223 -2.72 8.45 -2.89
N VAL A 224 -2.97 7.59 -1.89
CA VAL A 224 -4.18 7.65 -1.04
C VAL A 224 -4.19 8.94 -0.22
N VAL A 225 -3.06 9.28 0.41
CA VAL A 225 -2.89 10.52 1.18
C VAL A 225 -3.08 11.76 0.29
N ASP A 226 -2.44 11.81 -0.88
CA ASP A 226 -2.53 12.93 -1.81
C ASP A 226 -3.97 13.14 -2.31
N THR A 227 -4.67 12.05 -2.60
CA THR A 227 -6.10 12.08 -2.98
C THR A 227 -6.95 12.65 -1.85
N ALA A 228 -6.75 12.18 -0.62
CA ALA A 228 -7.48 12.64 0.54
C ALA A 228 -7.23 14.13 0.82
N VAL A 229 -5.97 14.57 0.79
CA VAL A 229 -5.55 15.97 0.94
C VAL A 229 -6.19 16.87 -0.11
N SER A 230 -6.19 16.44 -1.38
CA SER A 230 -6.74 17.23 -2.48
C SER A 230 -8.25 17.45 -2.35
N LEU A 231 -8.98 16.52 -1.73
CA LEU A 231 -10.44 16.57 -1.63
C LEU A 231 -10.92 17.19 -0.31
N SER A 232 -10.19 16.96 0.79
CA SER A 232 -10.53 17.55 2.10
C SER A 232 -10.06 19.00 2.27
N LEU A 233 -9.17 19.48 1.39
CA LEU A 233 -8.46 20.76 1.55
C LEU A 233 -7.64 20.85 2.85
N GLY A 234 -7.28 19.70 3.43
CA GLY A 234 -6.58 19.59 4.70
C GLY A 234 -5.27 18.81 4.60
N GLU A 235 -4.94 18.14 5.70
CA GLU A 235 -3.81 17.23 5.79
C GLU A 235 -4.34 15.81 6.04
N ALA A 236 -3.61 14.80 5.58
CA ALA A 236 -4.00 13.41 5.76
C ALA A 236 -2.81 12.50 6.09
N ILE A 237 -3.09 11.46 6.87
CA ILE A 237 -2.16 10.39 7.22
C ILE A 237 -2.89 9.06 7.09
N VAL A 238 -2.23 8.05 6.53
CA VAL A 238 -2.65 6.65 6.64
C VAL A 238 -1.86 6.00 7.77
N ALA A 239 -2.56 5.37 8.70
CA ALA A 239 -1.97 4.76 9.88
C ALA A 239 -2.60 3.40 10.20
N THR A 240 -1.95 2.63 11.06
CA THR A 240 -2.55 1.40 11.62
C THR A 240 -3.59 1.73 12.69
N ALA A 241 -4.36 0.73 13.10
CA ALA A 241 -5.26 0.80 14.24
C ALA A 241 -4.51 1.10 15.55
N ASN A 242 -3.21 0.77 15.62
CA ASN A 242 -2.33 1.08 16.76
C ASN A 242 -1.69 2.47 16.65
N GLY A 243 -2.05 3.25 15.62
CA GLY A 243 -1.53 4.59 15.38
C GLY A 243 -0.17 4.66 14.72
N ASP A 244 0.40 3.55 14.22
CA ASP A 244 1.66 3.59 13.50
C ASP A 244 1.46 4.22 12.13
N VAL A 245 2.22 5.26 11.80
CA VAL A 245 2.11 5.96 10.52
C VAL A 245 2.65 5.06 9.40
N VAL A 246 1.77 4.71 8.46
CA VAL A 246 2.11 3.91 7.27
C VAL A 246 2.51 4.83 6.12
N ALA A 247 1.77 5.91 5.91
CA ALA A 247 2.08 6.90 4.90
C ALA A 247 1.59 8.30 5.28
N ALA A 248 2.36 9.29 4.85
CA ALA A 248 2.04 10.70 4.96
C ALA A 248 2.52 11.42 3.69
N LYS A 249 2.06 12.66 3.49
CA LYS A 249 2.49 13.50 2.38
C LYS A 249 4.00 13.70 2.36
N ASP A 250 4.58 13.90 3.55
CA ASP A 250 6.02 13.83 3.79
C ASP A 250 6.32 12.57 4.61
N MET A 251 7.01 11.61 3.99
CA MET A 251 7.36 10.33 4.64
C MET A 251 8.38 10.50 5.77
N SER A 252 9.02 11.66 5.89
CA SER A 252 9.83 11.95 7.08
C SER A 252 8.99 12.01 8.37
N SER A 253 7.68 12.25 8.25
CA SER A 253 6.75 12.20 9.38
C SER A 253 6.38 10.78 9.82
N ALA A 254 6.67 9.77 8.99
CA ALA A 254 6.34 8.38 9.27
C ALA A 254 7.40 7.66 10.12
N VAL A 255 8.59 8.23 10.23
CA VAL A 255 9.74 7.56 10.84
C VAL A 255 10.33 8.45 11.93
N LEU A 256 10.62 7.84 13.07
CA LEU A 256 11.36 8.44 14.17
C LEU A 256 12.70 7.71 14.29
N ILE A 257 13.80 8.47 14.40
CA ILE A 257 15.12 7.91 14.70
C ILE A 257 15.35 8.14 16.18
N ASP A 258 15.52 7.06 16.92
CA ASP A 258 15.99 7.14 18.30
C ASP A 258 17.44 7.66 18.26
N GLU A 259 17.66 8.85 18.84
CA GLU A 259 18.96 9.52 18.82
C GLU A 259 20.02 8.78 19.64
N GLU A 260 19.61 8.02 20.67
CA GLU A 260 20.53 7.30 21.54
C GLU A 260 20.96 5.97 20.91
N THR A 261 20.01 5.23 20.34
CA THR A 261 20.27 3.89 19.79
C THR A 261 20.54 3.88 18.29
N GLY A 262 20.16 4.95 17.57
CA GLY A 262 20.14 5.01 16.11
C GLY A 262 19.06 4.13 15.48
N ASN A 263 18.17 3.54 16.28
CA ASN A 263 17.13 2.65 15.78
C ASN A 263 16.03 3.42 15.07
N LEU A 264 15.59 2.88 13.93
CA LEU A 264 14.43 3.38 13.20
C LEU A 264 13.15 2.83 13.84
N GLN A 265 12.28 3.73 14.26
CA GLN A 265 10.95 3.43 14.76
C GLN A 265 9.90 4.07 13.86
N VAL A 266 8.70 3.52 13.88
CA VAL A 266 7.58 4.12 13.16
C VAL A 266 6.93 5.14 14.09
N ASN A 267 6.70 6.34 13.57
CA ASN A 267 6.10 7.41 14.34
C ASN A 267 4.62 7.11 14.62
N LYS A 268 4.09 7.58 15.76
CA LYS A 268 2.66 7.53 16.03
C LYS A 268 1.92 8.73 15.44
N VAL A 269 0.66 8.55 15.06
CA VAL A 269 -0.17 9.63 14.51
C VAL A 269 -0.24 10.84 15.44
N TRP A 270 -0.39 10.62 16.74
CA TRP A 270 -0.47 11.69 17.75
C TRP A 270 0.89 12.34 18.07
N GLU A 271 1.98 11.75 17.61
CA GLU A 271 3.36 12.26 17.71
C GLU A 271 3.82 12.91 16.38
N ALA A 272 2.97 12.93 15.36
CA ALA A 272 3.29 13.57 14.09
C ALA A 272 3.49 15.09 14.25
N LYS A 273 4.32 15.68 13.38
CA LYS A 273 4.64 17.12 13.38
C LYS A 273 3.43 18.01 13.01
N ASN A 274 2.32 17.41 12.59
CA ASN A 274 1.11 18.11 12.20
C ASN A 274 0.48 18.81 13.41
N ARG A 275 0.00 20.05 13.23
CA ARG A 275 -0.57 20.87 14.32
C ARG A 275 -1.77 20.21 15.00
N TRP A 276 -2.48 19.35 14.27
CA TRP A 276 -3.68 18.68 14.73
C TRP A 276 -3.41 17.28 15.32
N ALA A 277 -2.18 16.77 15.22
CA ALA A 277 -1.80 15.41 15.62
C ALA A 277 -2.24 15.07 17.06
N GLY A 278 -2.02 15.99 18.01
CA GLY A 278 -2.37 15.78 19.42
C GLY A 278 -3.86 15.54 19.71
N ALA A 279 -4.77 15.87 18.78
CA ALA A 279 -6.19 15.54 18.92
C ALA A 279 -6.56 14.14 18.38
N ALA A 280 -5.67 13.48 17.62
CA ALA A 280 -5.87 12.12 17.13
C ALA A 280 -5.46 11.08 18.19
N SER A 281 -6.20 11.00 19.29
CA SER A 281 -5.88 10.08 20.40
C SER A 281 -5.86 8.61 19.98
N GLU A 282 -5.15 7.78 20.75
CA GLU A 282 -5.09 6.32 20.54
C GLU A 282 -6.48 5.67 20.49
N GLU A 283 -7.39 6.09 21.37
CA GLU A 283 -8.79 5.61 21.38
C GLU A 283 -9.52 5.98 20.08
N MET A 284 -9.30 7.19 19.57
CA MET A 284 -9.91 7.66 18.32
C MET A 284 -9.41 6.85 17.12
N VAL A 285 -8.10 6.63 17.07
CA VAL A 285 -7.42 5.89 16.00
C VAL A 285 -7.83 4.42 16.01
N SER A 286 -7.77 3.76 17.16
CA SER A 286 -8.13 2.34 17.29
C SER A 286 -9.57 2.06 16.86
N ARG A 287 -10.53 2.90 17.27
CA ARG A 287 -11.94 2.73 16.88
C ARG A 287 -12.17 2.98 15.39
N GLY A 288 -11.65 4.09 14.85
CA GLY A 288 -11.86 4.49 13.46
C GLY A 288 -13.33 4.72 13.06
N GLN A 289 -14.21 4.93 14.04
CA GLN A 289 -15.68 5.04 13.86
C GLN A 289 -16.13 6.42 13.39
N GLY A 290 -15.18 7.27 13.02
CA GLY A 290 -15.50 8.60 12.58
C GLY A 290 -15.77 9.62 13.66
N VAL A 291 -15.16 9.41 14.81
CA VAL A 291 -15.13 10.38 15.91
C VAL A 291 -14.39 11.63 15.43
N TYR A 292 -14.90 12.79 15.82
CA TYR A 292 -14.32 14.09 15.56
C TYR A 292 -13.70 14.64 16.85
N ALA A 293 -12.52 15.24 16.71
CA ALA A 293 -11.89 16.02 17.76
C ALA A 293 -11.44 17.36 17.17
N GLU A 294 -11.52 18.42 17.96
CA GLU A 294 -11.04 19.74 17.54
C GLU A 294 -9.63 19.98 18.11
N SER A 295 -8.74 20.53 17.28
CA SER A 295 -7.42 21.00 17.71
C SER A 295 -7.15 22.38 17.13
N GLY A 296 -7.36 23.41 17.95
CA GLY A 296 -7.22 24.80 17.55
C GLY A 296 -8.13 25.13 16.37
N ALA A 297 -7.55 25.26 15.18
CA ALA A 297 -8.26 25.63 13.95
C ALA A 297 -8.55 24.43 13.02
N TYR A 298 -8.35 23.20 13.50
CA TYR A 298 -8.55 21.97 12.75
C TYR A 298 -9.65 21.10 13.35
N SER A 299 -10.48 20.53 12.48
CA SER A 299 -11.29 19.35 12.76
C SER A 299 -10.47 18.12 12.41
N VAL A 300 -10.34 17.20 13.37
CA VAL A 300 -9.61 15.94 13.20
C VAL A 300 -10.60 14.81 13.16
N SER A 301 -10.49 13.97 12.15
CA SER A 301 -11.40 12.85 11.95
C SER A 301 -10.61 11.59 11.61
N VAL A 302 -10.96 10.48 12.26
CA VAL A 302 -10.32 9.17 12.03
C VAL A 302 -11.36 8.19 11.52
N ARG A 303 -11.11 7.65 10.33
CA ARG A 303 -12.02 6.77 9.61
C ARG A 303 -11.30 5.48 9.23
N ARG A 304 -12.00 4.35 9.24
CA ARG A 304 -11.47 3.09 8.70
C ARG A 304 -11.25 3.22 7.19
N LEU A 305 -10.09 2.75 6.73
CA LEU A 305 -9.79 2.65 5.31
C LEU A 305 -10.28 1.29 4.79
N ASP A 306 -11.60 1.17 4.67
CA ASP A 306 -12.26 -0.04 4.15
C ASP A 306 -12.08 -0.16 2.63
N GLY A 307 -12.20 -1.39 2.11
CA GLY A 307 -12.36 -1.59 0.67
C GLY A 307 -13.71 -1.06 0.17
N PRO A 308 -13.92 -0.97 -1.16
CA PRO A 308 -15.22 -0.60 -1.74
C PRO A 308 -16.33 -1.59 -1.39
N ASN A 309 -15.97 -2.82 -1.02
CA ASN A 309 -16.87 -3.78 -0.38
C ASN A 309 -16.30 -4.08 1.01
N ASP A 310 -17.14 -3.96 2.04
CA ASP A 310 -16.75 -4.03 3.46
C ASP A 310 -15.97 -5.32 3.83
N ASP A 311 -16.11 -6.40 3.05
CA ASP A 311 -15.50 -7.71 3.30
C ASP A 311 -14.23 -8.01 2.46
N ALA A 312 -13.94 -7.26 1.40
CA ALA A 312 -13.07 -7.79 0.35
C ALA A 312 -11.59 -7.91 0.75
N LEU A 313 -11.15 -7.24 1.82
CA LEU A 313 -9.74 -7.14 2.18
C LEU A 313 -9.43 -7.04 3.67
N ASP A 314 -10.43 -6.93 4.55
CA ASP A 314 -10.24 -6.58 5.98
C ASP A 314 -9.34 -5.35 6.21
N LEU A 315 -9.16 -4.50 5.20
CA LEU A 315 -8.18 -3.40 5.23
C LEU A 315 -8.51 -2.41 6.34
N GLY A 316 -9.80 -2.13 6.55
CA GLY A 316 -10.25 -1.22 7.60
C GLY A 316 -10.25 -1.83 9.00
N SER A 317 -9.97 -3.13 9.17
CA SER A 317 -9.60 -3.67 10.48
C SER A 317 -8.23 -3.12 10.92
N THR A 318 -7.30 -2.98 9.97
CA THR A 318 -5.91 -2.62 10.22
C THR A 318 -5.60 -1.16 9.96
N LEU A 319 -6.12 -0.55 8.89
CA LEU A 319 -5.76 0.79 8.45
C LEU A 319 -6.81 1.85 8.80
N ARG A 320 -6.31 3.06 9.04
CA ARG A 320 -7.06 4.27 9.37
C ARG A 320 -6.61 5.38 8.42
N LEU A 321 -7.57 6.12 7.89
CA LEU A 321 -7.35 7.43 7.30
C LEU A 321 -7.62 8.47 8.39
N VAL A 322 -6.60 9.27 8.68
CA VAL A 322 -6.68 10.37 9.63
C VAL A 322 -6.62 11.67 8.85
N LEU A 323 -7.65 12.51 9.02
CA LEU A 323 -7.80 13.79 8.34
C LEU A 323 -7.70 14.91 9.36
N GLY A 324 -6.86 15.90 9.08
CA GLY A 324 -6.82 17.18 9.77
C GLY A 324 -7.31 18.28 8.85
N THR A 325 -8.59 18.61 8.94
CA THR A 325 -9.26 19.57 8.05
C THR A 325 -9.31 20.95 8.71
N PRO A 326 -8.68 21.99 8.13
CA PRO A 326 -8.77 23.34 8.65
C PRO A 326 -10.21 23.88 8.52
N ILE A 327 -10.83 24.24 9.65
CA ILE A 327 -12.24 24.69 9.72
C ILE A 327 -12.47 25.93 8.83
N PHE A 328 -11.44 26.77 8.71
CA PHE A 328 -11.48 28.01 7.93
C PHE A 328 -11.33 27.83 6.42
N ALA A 329 -10.92 26.66 5.91
CA ALA A 329 -10.78 26.45 4.47
C ALA A 329 -12.11 26.54 3.69
N PHE A 330 -13.23 26.39 4.39
CA PHE A 330 -14.57 26.46 3.82
C PHE A 330 -15.25 27.81 4.08
N MET A 331 -14.58 28.74 4.78
CA MET A 331 -15.04 30.11 4.91
C MET A 331 -14.66 30.89 3.65
N VAL A 332 -15.64 31.28 2.84
CA VAL A 332 -15.41 32.10 1.64
C VAL A 332 -14.83 33.45 2.07
N PRO A 333 -13.58 33.80 1.72
CA PRO A 333 -13.04 35.12 2.01
C PRO A 333 -13.61 36.10 0.99
N GLY A 334 -14.40 37.09 1.46
CA GLY A 334 -14.78 38.22 0.59
C GLY A 334 -16.22 38.71 0.64
N LEU A 335 -17.01 38.43 1.68
CA LEU A 335 -18.34 39.05 1.83
C LEU A 335 -18.42 40.16 2.89
N ASP A 336 -17.26 40.70 3.29
CA ASP A 336 -17.15 41.81 4.25
C ASP A 336 -16.65 43.13 3.62
N SER A 337 -16.46 43.22 2.30
CA SER A 337 -16.32 44.52 1.64
C SER A 337 -17.71 45.08 1.39
N GLY A 338 -18.10 46.11 2.16
CA GLY A 338 -19.36 46.84 2.10
C GLY A 338 -19.65 47.60 0.79
N ASP A 339 -19.16 47.10 -0.34
CA ASP A 339 -19.50 47.55 -1.69
C ASP A 339 -20.38 46.49 -2.38
N LEU A 340 -21.55 46.23 -1.81
CA LEU A 340 -22.64 45.60 -2.57
C LEU A 340 -23.43 46.73 -3.25
N PRO A 341 -23.45 46.83 -4.59
CA PRO A 341 -24.42 47.68 -5.27
C PRO A 341 -25.82 47.25 -4.84
N HIS A 342 -26.67 48.22 -4.50
CA HIS A 342 -28.05 48.01 -4.07
C HIS A 342 -28.74 46.92 -4.90
N PRO A 343 -29.32 45.88 -4.27
CA PRO A 343 -30.03 44.85 -5.00
C PRO A 343 -31.25 45.48 -5.67
N ASN A 344 -31.28 45.41 -7.00
CA ASN A 344 -32.46 45.71 -7.79
C ASN A 344 -33.54 44.68 -7.44
N PRO A 345 -34.70 45.05 -6.88
CA PRO A 345 -35.69 44.10 -6.36
C PRO A 345 -36.47 43.32 -7.43
N GLN A 346 -35.96 43.27 -8.67
CA GLN A 346 -36.60 42.60 -9.80
C GLN A 346 -35.79 41.45 -10.42
N ASP A 347 -34.62 41.09 -9.86
CA ASP A 347 -33.81 39.98 -10.38
C ASP A 347 -33.75 38.78 -9.41
N PRO A 348 -34.53 37.70 -9.63
CA PRO A 348 -34.51 36.51 -8.78
C PRO A 348 -33.33 35.55 -9.07
N THR A 349 -32.23 36.01 -9.65
CA THR A 349 -31.16 35.13 -10.19
C THR A 349 -29.89 35.03 -9.34
N LEU A 350 -29.83 35.72 -8.19
CA LEU A 350 -28.60 35.85 -7.40
C LEU A 350 -28.50 34.89 -6.21
N PHE A 351 -28.75 33.59 -6.45
CA PHE A 351 -28.19 32.48 -5.68
C PHE A 351 -28.08 31.26 -6.60
N THR A 352 -27.19 31.34 -7.57
CA THR A 352 -26.64 30.15 -8.22
C THR A 352 -25.21 29.98 -7.74
N LEU A 353 -25.04 29.18 -6.68
CA LEU A 353 -23.86 28.34 -6.60
C LEU A 353 -23.87 27.50 -7.88
N THR A 354 -23.10 27.89 -8.89
CA THR A 354 -22.89 27.06 -10.07
C THR A 354 -22.00 25.88 -9.68
N TRP A 355 -22.58 24.92 -8.97
CA TRP A 355 -22.27 23.52 -9.25
C TRP A 355 -23.02 23.20 -10.54
N PRO A 356 -22.35 22.69 -11.59
CA PRO A 356 -23.02 22.36 -12.83
C PRO A 356 -23.99 21.21 -12.54
N ALA A 357 -25.28 21.53 -12.44
CA ALA A 357 -26.33 20.54 -12.58
C ALA A 357 -26.18 19.89 -13.95
N CYS A 358 -26.17 18.56 -13.95
CA CYS A 358 -26.09 17.70 -15.10
C CYS A 358 -27.12 18.09 -16.17
N GLY A 359 -26.64 18.79 -17.21
CA GLY A 359 -27.25 18.85 -18.52
C GLY A 359 -26.25 18.26 -19.51
N VAL A 360 -26.56 17.09 -20.05
CA VAL A 360 -25.68 16.29 -20.91
C VAL A 360 -25.26 17.10 -22.14
N SER A 361 -23.98 17.46 -22.21
CA SER A 361 -23.25 17.66 -23.46
C SER A 361 -21.88 17.04 -23.28
N ALA A 362 -21.56 16.01 -24.06
CA ALA A 362 -20.33 15.22 -23.97
C ALA A 362 -19.05 16.01 -24.34
N ALA A 363 -19.15 17.31 -24.63
CA ALA A 363 -18.02 18.13 -25.09
C ALA A 363 -16.98 18.47 -23.99
N PRO A 364 -17.32 18.86 -22.75
CA PRO A 364 -16.31 19.27 -21.77
C PRO A 364 -15.50 18.10 -21.21
N ILE A 365 -16.15 16.93 -21.06
CA ILE A 365 -15.48 15.69 -20.63
C ILE A 365 -14.54 15.20 -21.73
N ALA A 366 -14.93 15.29 -23.00
CA ALA A 366 -14.04 14.97 -24.11
C ALA A 366 -12.79 15.88 -24.16
N VAL A 367 -12.92 17.17 -23.82
CA VAL A 367 -11.80 18.12 -23.79
C VAL A 367 -10.88 17.89 -22.58
N LEU A 368 -11.42 17.59 -21.40
CA LEU A 368 -10.62 17.27 -20.22
C LEU A 368 -9.93 15.90 -20.35
N VAL A 369 -10.63 14.89 -20.86
CA VAL A 369 -10.03 13.59 -21.18
C VAL A 369 -8.98 13.73 -22.28
N ALA A 370 -9.24 14.52 -23.33
CA ALA A 370 -8.23 14.80 -24.36
C ALA A 370 -7.03 15.58 -23.81
N GLY A 371 -7.25 16.52 -22.87
CA GLY A 371 -6.18 17.26 -22.20
C GLY A 371 -5.31 16.37 -21.32
N VAL A 372 -5.92 15.50 -20.52
CA VAL A 372 -5.21 14.52 -19.68
C VAL A 372 -4.50 13.48 -20.55
N VAL A 373 -5.16 12.93 -21.57
CA VAL A 373 -4.56 11.99 -22.53
C VAL A 373 -3.42 12.66 -23.30
N TRP A 374 -3.55 13.92 -23.72
CA TRP A 374 -2.49 14.67 -24.40
C TRP A 374 -1.31 14.95 -23.46
N ALA A 375 -1.55 15.36 -22.20
CA ALA A 375 -0.51 15.54 -21.20
C ALA A 375 0.21 14.21 -20.89
N PHE A 376 -0.53 13.11 -20.82
CA PHE A 376 0.01 11.76 -20.61
C PHE A 376 0.84 11.29 -21.81
N LEU A 377 0.35 11.49 -23.04
CA LEU A 377 1.06 11.19 -24.28
C LEU A 377 2.32 12.06 -24.45
N ARG A 378 2.27 13.33 -24.05
CA ARG A 378 3.43 14.25 -24.08
C ARG A 378 4.49 13.83 -23.05
N ARG A 379 4.09 13.42 -21.84
CA ARG A 379 4.98 12.81 -20.84
C ARG A 379 5.56 11.48 -21.33
N ARG A 380 4.77 10.65 -22.02
CA ARG A 380 5.22 9.36 -22.59
C ARG A 380 6.21 9.55 -23.74
N LYS A 381 5.99 10.51 -24.65
CA LYS A 381 6.95 10.89 -25.69
C LYS A 381 8.26 11.44 -25.11
N LYS A 382 8.19 12.27 -24.05
CA LYS A 382 9.38 12.79 -23.37
C LYS A 382 10.19 11.68 -22.67
N LYS A 383 9.51 10.67 -22.10
CA LYS A 383 10.14 9.46 -21.53
C LYS A 383 10.71 8.52 -22.61
N GLN A 384 10.08 8.41 -23.78
CA GLN A 384 10.61 7.64 -24.91
C GLN A 384 11.85 8.30 -25.53
N ALA A 385 11.87 9.63 -25.66
CA ALA A 385 13.03 10.37 -26.13
C ALA A 385 14.24 10.24 -25.20
N THR A 386 14.03 10.31 -23.87
CA THR A 386 15.10 10.06 -22.88
C THR A 386 15.59 8.61 -22.88
N ARG A 387 14.71 7.63 -23.12
CA ARG A 387 15.10 6.21 -23.28
C ARG A 387 15.88 5.95 -24.58
N ALA A 388 15.56 6.63 -25.67
CA ALA A 388 16.31 6.54 -26.92
C ALA A 388 17.72 7.13 -26.79
N ILE A 389 17.87 8.23 -26.05
CA ILE A 389 19.20 8.80 -25.75
C ILE A 389 19.99 7.84 -24.83
N ALA A 390 19.34 7.28 -23.80
CA ALA A 390 19.97 6.32 -22.89
C ALA A 390 20.40 5.01 -23.58
N SER A 391 19.62 4.51 -24.56
CA SER A 391 19.98 3.29 -25.31
C SER A 391 21.14 3.53 -26.27
N VAL A 392 21.24 4.71 -26.87
CA VAL A 392 22.39 5.09 -27.72
C VAL A 392 23.66 5.23 -26.87
N THR A 393 23.58 5.85 -25.69
CA THR A 393 24.74 5.91 -24.78
C THR A 393 25.16 4.53 -24.27
N SER A 394 24.21 3.63 -23.98
CA SER A 394 24.51 2.26 -23.54
C SER A 394 25.15 1.42 -24.66
N ALA A 395 24.69 1.58 -25.91
CA ALA A 395 25.28 0.92 -27.07
C ALA A 395 26.70 1.44 -27.40
N MET A 396 26.97 2.73 -27.18
CA MET A 396 28.30 3.33 -27.36
C MET A 396 29.30 2.86 -26.30
N VAL A 397 28.88 2.74 -25.04
CA VAL A 397 29.72 2.20 -23.95
C VAL A 397 30.08 0.73 -24.19
N LYS A 398 29.14 -0.09 -24.69
CA LYS A 398 29.42 -1.49 -25.06
C LYS A 398 30.39 -1.63 -26.25
N ARG A 399 30.60 -0.56 -27.03
CA ARG A 399 31.53 -0.53 -28.17
C ARG A 399 32.86 0.15 -27.86
N GLY A 400 33.14 0.47 -26.59
CA GLY A 400 34.41 1.09 -26.19
C GLY A 400 34.59 2.55 -26.63
N ILE A 401 33.51 3.22 -27.05
CA ILE A 401 33.59 4.61 -27.54
C ILE A 401 33.36 5.55 -26.34
N LYS A 402 34.42 6.26 -25.93
CA LYS A 402 34.33 7.35 -24.94
C LYS A 402 34.19 8.70 -25.67
N CYS A 403 33.13 9.44 -25.37
CA CYS A 403 32.95 10.81 -25.82
C CYS A 403 33.02 11.74 -24.60
N THR A 404 33.75 12.84 -24.71
CA THR A 404 33.97 13.81 -23.61
C THR A 404 32.80 14.79 -23.43
N ASP A 405 31.85 14.87 -24.38
CA ASP A 405 30.62 15.66 -24.27
C ASP A 405 29.46 14.96 -25.02
N PRO A 406 28.39 14.52 -24.32
CA PRO A 406 27.28 13.78 -24.93
C PRO A 406 26.36 14.64 -25.81
N THR A 407 26.58 15.96 -25.90
CA THR A 407 25.73 16.86 -26.69
C THR A 407 26.31 17.24 -28.06
N ARG A 408 27.55 16.85 -28.37
CA ARG A 408 28.23 17.13 -29.65
C ARG A 408 28.80 15.85 -30.28
N VAL A 409 28.17 15.38 -31.35
CA VAL A 409 28.55 14.13 -32.07
C VAL A 409 29.91 14.21 -32.79
N ARG A 410 30.55 15.40 -32.88
CA ARG A 410 31.77 15.61 -33.68
C ARG A 410 33.12 15.32 -32.97
N GLY A 411 33.13 14.59 -31.84
CA GLY A 411 34.36 14.43 -31.04
C GLY A 411 34.64 13.04 -30.46
N CYS A 412 34.02 11.97 -30.95
CA CYS A 412 34.24 10.63 -30.40
C CYS A 412 35.42 9.92 -31.08
N VAL A 413 36.36 9.40 -30.29
CA VAL A 413 37.52 8.62 -30.76
C VAL A 413 37.27 7.15 -30.43
N ILE A 414 37.49 6.27 -31.40
CA ILE A 414 37.43 4.80 -31.22
C ILE A 414 38.80 4.38 -30.70
N MET A 415 38.85 3.74 -29.52
CA MET A 415 40.07 3.10 -29.03
C MET A 415 40.05 1.65 -29.50
N ASP A 416 40.91 1.32 -30.46
CA ASP A 416 41.19 -0.07 -30.83
C ASP A 416 42.05 -0.71 -29.72
N LEU A 417 41.58 -1.86 -29.22
CA LEU A 417 42.34 -2.84 -28.43
C LEU A 417 42.40 -4.14 -29.22
#